data_AF-A0A846C3C8-F1
#
_entry.id   AF-A0A846C3C8-F1
#
_cell.length_a   1.000
_cell.length_b   1.000
_cell.length_c   1.000
_cell.angle_alpha   90.00
_cell.angle_beta   90.00
_cell.angle_gamma   90.00
#
_symmetry.space_group_name_H-M   'P 1'
#
loop_
_entity.id
_entity.type
_entity.pdbx_description
1 polymer ?
#
loop_
_entity_poly.entity_id
_entity_poly.type
_entity_poly.pdbx_seq_one_letter_code
_entity_poly.pdbx_strand_id
1 'polypeptide(L)' 'MLKNHKLASAIADCGFYELKRQLTYKCGWYGSELIIADRFYPSSQICSRARASTENAVKC' A
#
# COMPACT_ATOMS: atom_id res chain seq x y z
N MET A 1 4.18 -11.49 1.77
CA MET A 1 4.26 -10.59 2.94
C MET A 1 4.51 -11.32 4.26
N LEU A 2 4.28 -12.65 4.36
CA LEU A 2 4.42 -13.40 5.62
C LEU A 2 5.76 -14.16 5.80
N LYS A 3 6.79 -13.85 5.01
CA LYS A 3 8.09 -14.56 5.09
C LYS A 3 8.89 -14.22 6.36
N ASN A 4 8.64 -13.06 6.98
CA ASN A 4 9.32 -12.64 8.20
C ASN A 4 8.46 -12.99 9.42
N HIS A 5 8.86 -14.02 10.17
CA HIS A 5 8.12 -14.50 11.34
C HIS A 5 7.92 -13.44 12.44
N LYS A 6 8.86 -12.48 12.58
CA LYS A 6 8.75 -11.42 13.60
C LYS A 6 7.65 -10.41 13.28
N LEU A 7 7.37 -10.20 12.00
CA LEU A 7 6.41 -9.20 11.51
C LEU A 7 5.10 -9.83 11.01
N ALA A 8 5.07 -11.15 10.83
CA ALA A 8 3.95 -11.86 10.25
C ALA A 8 2.63 -11.65 11.02
N SER A 9 2.68 -11.65 12.36
CA SER A 9 1.48 -11.40 13.20
C SER A 9 0.91 -10.02 12.95
N ALA A 10 1.73 -8.97 13.13
CA ALA A 10 1.30 -7.59 12.93
C ALA A 10 0.75 -7.34 11.51
N ILE A 11 1.35 -7.97 10.49
CA ILE A 11 0.88 -7.87 9.10
C ILE A 11 -0.48 -8.57 8.91
N ALA A 12 -0.70 -9.71 9.56
CA ALA A 12 -1.96 -10.43 9.52
C ALA A 12 -3.08 -9.65 10.25
N ASP A 13 -2.74 -9.05 11.40
CA ASP A 13 -3.65 -8.24 12.21
C ASP A 13 -4.18 -7.02 11.44
N CYS A 14 -3.39 -6.44 10.54
CA CYS A 14 -3.82 -5.32 9.69
C CYS A 14 -4.90 -5.67 8.65
N GLY A 15 -5.13 -6.94 8.31
CA GLY A 15 -6.29 -7.35 7.50
C GLY A 15 -6.38 -6.75 6.08
N PHE A 16 -5.25 -6.46 5.41
CA PHE A 16 -5.21 -5.78 4.11
C PHE A 16 -6.06 -6.43 3.00
N TYR A 17 -6.29 -7.75 3.07
CA TYR A 17 -7.14 -8.46 2.11
C TYR A 17 -8.61 -8.03 2.24
N GLU A 18 -9.13 -7.97 3.46
CA GLU A 18 -10.52 -7.58 3.69
C GLU A 18 -10.73 -6.10 3.36
N LEU A 19 -9.75 -5.24 3.67
CA LEU A 19 -9.76 -3.84 3.24
C LEU A 19 -9.93 -3.71 1.72
N LYS A 20 -9.13 -4.45 0.94
CA LYS A 20 -9.24 -4.45 -0.53
C LYS A 20 -10.62 -4.91 -0.98
N ARG A 21 -11.14 -6.00 -0.41
CA ARG A 21 -12.45 -6.56 -0.76
C ARG A 21 -13.58 -5.54 -0.53
N GLN A 22 -13.58 -4.89 0.63
CA GLN A 22 -14.58 -3.87 0.97
C GLN A 22 -14.51 -2.68 0.03
N LEU A 23 -13.31 -2.20 -0.31
CA LEU A 23 -13.13 -1.11 -1.27
C LEU A 23 -13.62 -1.50 -2.66
N THR A 24 -13.26 -2.67 -3.18
CA THR A 24 -13.73 -3.13 -4.50
C THR A 24 -15.26 -3.19 -4.56
N TYR A 25 -15.88 -3.74 -3.52
CA TYR A 25 -17.34 -3.80 -3.41
C TYR A 25 -17.98 -2.40 -3.40
N LYS A 26 -17.53 -1.52 -2.50
CA LYS A 26 -18.12 -0.18 -2.34
C LYS A 26 -17.87 0.71 -3.55
N CYS A 27 -16.66 0.71 -4.10
CA CYS A 27 -16.33 1.48 -5.28
C CYS A 27 -17.22 1.08 -6.48
N GLY A 28 -17.48 -0.22 -6.66
CA GLY A 28 -18.42 -0.70 -7.67
C GLY A 28 -19.86 -0.22 -7.44
N TRP A 29 -20.30 -0.14 -6.18
CA TRP A 29 -21.64 0.36 -5.82
C TRP A 29 -21.81 1.87 -6.05
N TYR A 30 -20.80 2.67 -5.72
CA TYR A 30 -20.86 4.13 -5.83
C TYR A 30 -20.38 4.65 -7.20
N GLY A 31 -19.97 3.77 -8.12
CA GLY A 31 -19.38 4.16 -9.41
C GLY A 31 -18.03 4.87 -9.27
N SER A 32 -17.33 4.66 -8.15
CA SER A 32 -16.00 5.25 -7.90
C SER A 32 -14.92 4.35 -8.50
N GLU A 33 -13.85 4.96 -9.02
CA GLU A 33 -12.71 4.21 -9.56
C GLU A 33 -11.75 3.78 -8.43
N LEU A 34 -11.38 2.50 -8.41
CA LEU A 34 -10.38 1.95 -7.50
C LEU A 34 -9.11 1.59 -8.26
N ILE A 35 -8.06 2.38 -8.08
CA ILE A 35 -6.73 2.13 -8.68
C ILE A 35 -5.86 1.41 -7.65
N ILE A 36 -5.39 0.21 -8.01
CA ILE A 36 -4.50 -0.59 -7.16
C ILE A 36 -3.05 -0.31 -7.57
N ALA A 37 -2.28 0.31 -6.68
CA ALA A 37 -0.85 0.49 -6.88
C ALA A 37 -0.11 -0.86 -6.90
N ASP A 38 1.02 -0.91 -7.62
CA ASP A 38 1.87 -2.10 -7.67
C ASP A 38 2.39 -2.46 -6.26
N ARG A 39 2.64 -3.75 -6.02
CA ARG A 39 3.13 -4.29 -4.75
C ARG A 39 4.43 -3.64 -4.29
N PHE A 40 5.29 -3.24 -5.23
CA PHE A 40 6.58 -2.59 -4.94
C PHE A 40 6.58 -1.11 -5.31
N TYR A 41 5.41 -0.47 -5.38
CA TYR A 41 5.32 0.96 -5.62
C TYR A 41 6.00 1.72 -4.45
N PRO A 42 7.06 2.53 -4.71
CA PRO A 42 7.89 3.11 -3.66
C PRO A 42 7.26 4.37 -3.04
N SER A 43 6.00 4.30 -2.60
CA SER A 43 5.28 5.48 -2.06
C SER A 43 5.93 6.07 -0.81
N SER A 44 6.52 5.23 0.04
CA SER A 44 7.22 5.66 1.26
C SER A 44 8.64 6.17 1.02
N GLN A 45 9.18 5.97 -0.18
CA GLN A 45 10.51 6.42 -0.59
C GLN A 45 10.43 7.60 -1.58
N ILE A 46 9.25 7.90 -2.11
CA ILE A 46 9.00 9.09 -2.92
C ILE A 46 8.61 10.23 -1.96
N CYS A 47 9.44 11.28 -1.88
CA CYS A 47 9.01 12.47 -1.15
C CYS A 47 7.89 13.18 -1.90
N SER A 48 6.87 13.66 -1.19
CA SER A 48 5.75 14.41 -1.79
C SER A 48 6.18 15.65 -2.59
N ARG A 49 7.37 16.19 -2.28
CA ARG A 49 7.98 17.33 -2.98
C ARG A 49 8.80 16.95 -4.23
N ALA A 50 9.21 15.69 -4.39
CA ALA A 50 10.13 15.26 -5.45
C ALA A 50 9.67 13.95 -6.10
N ARG A 51 9.30 14.01 -7.39
CA ARG A 51 8.88 12.85 -8.20
C ARG A 51 10.04 11.97 -8.71
N ALA A 52 11.15 11.88 -7.97
CA ALA A 52 12.30 11.07 -8.37
C ALA A 52 12.68 10.08 -7.26
N SER A 53 12.63 8.80 -7.59
CA SER A 53 13.10 7.69 -6.76
C SER A 53 14.61 7.56 -6.90
N THR A 54 15.39 8.19 -6.01
CA THR A 54 16.85 8.02 -5.94
C THR A 54 17.28 7.63 -4.52
N GLU A 55 18.39 6.88 -4.44
CA GLU A 55 18.91 6.02 -3.35
C GLU A 55 19.11 6.64 -1.95
N ASN A 56 18.63 7.85 -1.67
CA ASN A 56 18.80 8.51 -0.37
C ASN A 56 17.56 9.31 0.05
N ALA A 57 16.41 8.64 0.11
CA ALA A 57 15.13 9.21 0.53
C ALA A 57 14.98 9.42 2.06
N VAL A 58 16.08 9.53 2.82
CA VAL A 58 16.04 9.70 4.31
C VAL A 58 16.06 11.18 4.73
N LYS A 59 15.93 12.13 3.80
CA LYS A 59 15.80 13.57 4.10
C LYS A 59 14.63 14.20 3.36
N CYS A 60 13.45 13.62 3.53
CA CYS A 60 12.33 14.40 4.02
C CYS A 60 12.18 14.00 5.52
#